data_AF-A0A967CAI5-F1
#
_entry.id   AF-A0A967CAI5-F1
#
_cell.length_a   1.000
_cell.length_b   1.000
_cell.length_c   1.000
_cell.angle_alpha   90.00
_cell.angle_beta   90.00
_cell.angle_gamma   90.00
#
_symmetry.space_group_name_H-M   'P 1'
#
loop_
_entity.id
_entity.type
_entity.pdbx_description
1 polymer ?
#
loop_
_entity_poly.entity_id
_entity_poly.type
_entity_poly.pdbx_seq_one_letter_code
_entity_poly.pdbx_strand_id
1 'polypeptide(L)'
;QQGLETVFGNSWRIALGSMIAFWCGSFVNSYVLAKMKVWTQGKHLWARTIGSTATGELVDSSLFYMIAFYAVWPTAEIIQVAIAQYILKTSWEVLATPFTYWIIGYLKRKENEDYYDTNTNFTPFQLKVDR
;
A
#
# COMPACT_ATOMS: atom_id res chain seq x y z
N GLN A 1 -36.43 7.68 1.57
CA GLN A 1 -36.13 6.24 1.38
C GLN A 1 -35.49 5.89 0.02
N GLN A 2 -35.56 6.73 -1.02
CA GLN A 2 -34.93 6.45 -2.33
C GLN A 2 -33.39 6.35 -2.31
N GLY A 3 -32.71 7.02 -1.38
CA GLY A 3 -31.24 6.94 -1.27
C GLY A 3 -30.71 5.57 -0.81
N LEU A 4 -31.52 4.76 -0.12
CA LEU A 4 -31.11 3.42 0.30
C LEU A 4 -31.05 2.47 -0.90
N GLU A 5 -32.06 2.44 -1.76
CA GLU A 5 -32.10 1.53 -2.91
C GLU A 5 -31.02 1.85 -3.96
N THR A 6 -30.66 3.12 -4.14
CA THR A 6 -29.54 3.51 -5.01
C THR A 6 -28.19 3.06 -4.43
N VAL A 7 -28.02 3.11 -3.11
CA VAL A 7 -26.80 2.64 -2.44
C VAL A 7 -26.75 1.11 -2.47
N PHE A 8 -27.80 0.42 -2.02
CA PHE A 8 -27.87 -1.05 -1.97
C PHE A 8 -27.88 -1.72 -3.35
N GLY A 9 -28.45 -1.07 -4.38
CA GLY A 9 -28.42 -1.55 -5.77
C GLY A 9 -27.03 -1.47 -6.43
N ASN A 10 -26.18 -0.53 -5.97
CA ASN A 10 -24.80 -0.41 -6.45
C ASN A 10 -23.77 -1.07 -5.49
N SER A 11 -24.17 -1.39 -4.25
CA SER A 11 -23.31 -2.01 -3.22
C SER A 11 -22.60 -3.27 -3.69
N TRP A 12 -23.26 -4.12 -4.49
CA TRP A 12 -22.63 -5.35 -5.01
C TRP A 12 -21.52 -5.06 -6.02
N ARG A 13 -21.67 -4.00 -6.85
CA ARG A 13 -20.64 -3.54 -7.79
C ARG A 13 -19.47 -2.92 -7.06
N ILE A 14 -19.75 -2.12 -6.02
CA ILE A 14 -18.73 -1.55 -5.15
C ILE A 14 -17.96 -2.68 -4.47
N ALA A 15 -18.64 -3.68 -3.92
CA ALA A 15 -17.99 -4.82 -3.27
C ALA A 15 -17.10 -5.61 -4.23
N LEU A 16 -17.60 -5.97 -5.42
CA LEU A 16 -16.80 -6.67 -6.43
C LEU A 16 -15.63 -5.81 -6.92
N GLY A 17 -15.87 -4.52 -7.14
CA GLY A 17 -14.83 -3.56 -7.52
C GLY A 17 -13.73 -3.49 -6.48
N SER A 18 -14.08 -3.38 -5.20
CA SER A 18 -13.12 -3.39 -4.09
C SER A 18 -12.33 -4.68 -4.02
N MET A 19 -12.96 -5.84 -4.21
CA MET A 19 -12.27 -7.13 -4.18
C MET A 19 -11.23 -7.25 -5.30
N ILE A 20 -11.61 -6.90 -6.54
CA ILE A 20 -10.72 -6.97 -7.70
C ILE A 20 -9.59 -5.95 -7.57
N ALA A 21 -9.93 -4.70 -7.22
CA ALA A 21 -8.98 -3.64 -6.98
C ALA A 21 -7.95 -4.05 -5.92
N PHE A 22 -8.42 -4.55 -4.77
CA PHE A 22 -7.57 -4.95 -3.67
C PHE A 22 -6.62 -6.08 -4.07
N TRP A 23 -7.09 -7.08 -4.80
CA TRP A 23 -6.24 -8.18 -5.29
C TRP A 23 -5.17 -7.67 -6.26
N CYS A 24 -5.56 -6.91 -7.27
CA CYS A 24 -4.63 -6.38 -8.27
C CYS A 24 -3.63 -5.39 -7.64
N GLY A 25 -4.10 -4.47 -6.80
CA GLY A 25 -3.28 -3.49 -6.11
C GLY A 25 -2.28 -4.14 -5.15
N SER A 26 -2.73 -5.12 -4.36
CA SER A 26 -1.86 -5.87 -3.45
C SER A 26 -0.80 -6.69 -4.19
N PHE A 27 -1.17 -7.26 -5.34
CA PHE A 27 -0.25 -7.99 -6.20
C PHE A 27 0.82 -7.06 -6.79
N VAL A 28 0.41 -5.91 -7.33
CA VAL A 28 1.34 -4.90 -7.87
C VAL A 28 2.25 -4.34 -6.79
N ASN A 29 1.72 -4.02 -5.61
CA ASN A 29 2.52 -3.58 -4.47
C ASN A 29 3.63 -4.61 -4.14
N SER A 30 3.24 -5.87 -3.94
CA SER A 30 4.19 -6.94 -3.61
C SER A 30 5.22 -7.18 -4.73
N TYR A 31 4.80 -7.13 -5.99
CA TYR A 31 5.67 -7.28 -7.16
C TYR A 31 6.69 -6.14 -7.26
N VAL A 32 6.25 -4.88 -7.13
CA VAL A 32 7.12 -3.70 -7.18
C VAL A 32 8.10 -3.72 -6.01
N LEU A 33 7.65 -4.08 -4.81
CA LEU A 33 8.51 -4.23 -3.64
C LEU A 33 9.63 -5.25 -3.88
N ALA A 34 9.28 -6.41 -4.45
CA ALA A 34 10.23 -7.47 -4.80
C ALA A 34 11.20 -7.04 -5.90
N LYS A 35 10.70 -6.40 -6.96
CA LYS A 35 11.51 -5.92 -8.09
C LYS A 35 12.49 -4.83 -7.65
N MET A 36 12.03 -3.87 -6.86
CA MET A 36 12.91 -2.82 -6.33
C MET A 36 13.93 -3.37 -5.33
N LYS A 37 13.64 -4.44 -4.60
CA LYS A 37 14.63 -5.13 -3.73
C LYS A 37 15.83 -5.62 -4.55
N VAL A 38 15.55 -6.23 -5.70
CA VAL A 38 16.58 -6.73 -6.61
C VAL A 38 17.39 -5.58 -7.21
N TRP A 39 16.72 -4.51 -7.67
CA TRP A 39 17.37 -3.36 -8.27
C TRP A 39 18.25 -2.57 -7.30
N THR A 40 17.79 -2.42 -6.05
CA THR A 40 18.51 -1.67 -5.02
C THR A 40 19.55 -2.49 -4.27
N GLN A 41 19.75 -3.78 -4.63
CA GLN A 41 20.66 -4.70 -3.92
C GLN A 41 20.38 -4.73 -2.40
N GLY A 42 19.10 -4.63 -2.03
CA GLY A 42 18.67 -4.57 -0.63
C GLY A 42 18.85 -3.23 0.08
N LYS A 43 19.41 -2.20 -0.58
CA LYS A 43 19.62 -0.86 0.00
C LYS A 43 18.33 0.00 -0.09
N HIS A 44 18.18 0.99 0.78
CA HIS A 44 17.05 1.94 0.80
C HIS A 44 15.66 1.30 0.92
N LEU A 45 15.41 0.56 2.02
CA LEU A 45 14.11 -0.03 2.34
C LEU A 45 12.95 0.99 2.24
N TRP A 46 13.17 2.21 2.72
CA TRP A 46 12.13 3.23 2.76
C TRP A 46 11.58 3.63 1.38
N ALA A 47 12.49 3.89 0.43
CA ALA A 47 12.11 4.25 -0.93
C ALA A 47 11.34 3.13 -1.63
N ARG A 48 11.62 1.87 -1.25
CA ARG A 48 10.91 0.69 -1.76
C ARG A 48 9.52 0.56 -1.19
N THR A 49 9.37 0.74 0.12
CA THR A 49 8.06 0.63 0.79
C THR A 49 7.12 1.72 0.29
N ILE A 50 7.56 2.99 0.26
CA ILE A 50 6.73 4.07 -0.26
C ILE A 50 6.46 3.88 -1.75
N GLY A 51 7.47 3.56 -2.55
CA GLY A 51 7.32 3.37 -3.99
C GLY A 51 6.37 2.24 -4.36
N SER A 52 6.41 1.13 -3.61
CA SER A 52 5.53 -0.01 -3.84
C SER A 52 4.10 0.26 -3.40
N THR A 53 3.90 0.90 -2.23
CA THR A 53 2.58 1.35 -1.78
C THR A 53 1.97 2.31 -2.80
N ALA A 54 2.72 3.33 -3.22
CA ALA A 54 2.27 4.32 -4.20
C ALA A 54 1.83 3.67 -5.51
N THR A 55 2.58 2.69 -6.02
CA THR A 55 2.24 2.01 -7.28
C THR A 55 1.06 1.06 -7.12
N GLY A 56 0.99 0.33 -6.00
CA GLY A 56 -0.13 -0.56 -5.69
C GLY A 56 -1.44 0.20 -5.53
N GLU A 57 -1.39 1.35 -4.87
CA GLU A 57 -2.55 2.21 -4.62
C GLU A 57 -3.06 2.90 -5.88
N LEU A 58 -2.16 3.28 -6.80
CA LEU A 58 -2.55 3.75 -8.12
C LEU A 58 -3.35 2.68 -8.88
N VAL A 59 -2.90 1.42 -8.83
CA VAL A 59 -3.61 0.32 -9.50
C VAL A 59 -4.93 -0.01 -8.79
N ASP A 60 -4.92 -0.09 -7.47
CA ASP A 60 -6.13 -0.33 -6.66
C ASP A 60 -7.21 0.71 -6.96
N SER A 61 -6.87 2.00 -6.79
CA SER A 61 -7.82 3.09 -7.00
C SER A 61 -8.32 3.16 -8.44
N SER A 62 -7.45 2.99 -9.43
CA SER A 62 -7.86 3.02 -10.84
C SER A 62 -8.88 1.91 -11.18
N LEU A 63 -8.64 0.69 -10.71
CA LEU A 63 -9.54 -0.45 -10.92
C LEU A 63 -10.83 -0.30 -10.12
N PHE A 64 -10.74 0.18 -8.88
CA PHE A 64 -11.91 0.42 -8.04
C PHE A 64 -12.85 1.41 -8.71
N TYR A 65 -12.34 2.56 -9.16
CA TYR A 65 -13.18 3.55 -9.82
C TYR A 65 -13.75 3.06 -11.16
N MET A 66 -12.96 2.31 -11.94
CA MET A 66 -13.42 1.71 -13.20
C MET A 66 -14.54 0.68 -12.99
N ILE A 67 -14.58 -0.03 -11.87
CA ILE A 67 -15.58 -1.09 -11.65
C ILE A 67 -16.79 -0.57 -10.85
N ALA A 68 -16.53 0.19 -9.78
CA ALA A 68 -17.54 0.63 -8.82
C ALA A 68 -18.39 1.81 -9.31
N PHE A 69 -17.80 2.73 -10.10
CA PHE A 69 -18.44 4.00 -10.47
C PHE A 69 -18.65 4.21 -11.96
N TYR A 70 -18.28 3.23 -12.79
CA TYR A 70 -18.55 3.29 -14.23
C TYR A 70 -20.04 3.55 -14.51
N ALA A 71 -20.31 4.67 -15.17
CA ALA A 71 -21.63 5.19 -15.53
C ALA A 71 -22.54 5.66 -14.37
N VAL A 72 -22.03 5.81 -13.14
CA VAL A 72 -22.84 6.27 -11.99
C VAL A 72 -22.52 7.71 -11.59
N TRP A 73 -21.25 8.10 -11.60
CA TRP A 73 -20.79 9.44 -11.18
C TRP A 73 -20.01 10.15 -12.30
N PRO A 74 -20.02 11.50 -12.35
CA PRO A 74 -19.17 12.25 -13.25
C PRO A 74 -17.69 11.93 -13.00
N THR A 75 -16.96 11.59 -14.06
CA THR A 75 -15.53 11.18 -13.97
C THR A 75 -14.65 12.25 -13.34
N ALA A 76 -14.99 13.53 -13.51
CA ALA A 76 -14.28 14.66 -12.90
C ALA A 76 -14.30 14.63 -11.37
N GLU A 77 -15.46 14.34 -10.76
CA GLU A 77 -15.60 14.29 -9.29
C GLU A 77 -14.85 13.10 -8.71
N ILE A 78 -14.92 11.95 -9.39
CA ILE A 78 -14.19 10.73 -8.99
C ILE A 78 -12.69 10.98 -8.98
N ILE A 79 -12.15 11.60 -10.04
CA ILE A 79 -10.72 11.88 -10.16
C ILE A 79 -10.27 12.88 -9.07
N GLN A 80 -11.09 13.89 -8.75
CA GLN A 80 -10.77 14.83 -7.68
C GLN A 80 -10.67 14.14 -6.32
N VAL A 81 -11.63 13.27 -5.99
CA VAL A 81 -11.62 12.49 -4.74
C VAL A 81 -10.46 11.51 -4.72
N ALA A 82 -10.18 10.84 -5.84
CA ALA A 82 -9.05 9.92 -5.99
C ALA A 82 -7.71 10.61 -5.70
N ILE A 83 -7.47 11.75 -6.33
CA ILE A 83 -6.25 12.54 -6.16
C ILE A 83 -6.13 13.05 -4.73
N ALA A 84 -7.23 13.56 -4.16
CA ALA A 84 -7.23 14.04 -2.78
C ALA A 84 -6.89 12.92 -1.78
N GLN A 85 -7.50 11.74 -1.94
CA GLN A 85 -7.20 10.57 -1.10
C GLN A 85 -5.77 10.08 -1.28
N TYR A 86 -5.29 10.04 -2.53
CA TYR A 86 -3.92 9.64 -2.83
C TYR A 86 -2.91 10.57 -2.16
N ILE A 87 -3.04 11.89 -2.35
CA ILE A 87 -2.16 12.88 -1.74
C ILE A 87 -2.21 12.79 -0.21
N LEU A 88 -3.40 12.66 0.37
CA LEU A 88 -3.56 12.58 1.82
C LEU A 88 -2.90 11.33 2.39
N LYS A 89 -3.10 10.17 1.78
CA LYS A 89 -2.45 8.91 2.19
C LYS A 89 -0.93 8.97 2.03
N THR A 90 -0.44 9.41 0.88
CA THR A 90 1.00 9.54 0.64
C THR A 90 1.64 10.55 1.59
N SER A 91 1.00 11.69 1.84
CA SER A 91 1.50 12.70 2.80
C SER A 91 1.56 12.12 4.22
N TRP A 92 0.52 11.37 4.62
CA TRP A 92 0.50 10.70 5.91
C TRP A 92 1.63 9.67 6.04
N GLU A 93 1.87 8.86 5.01
CA GLU A 93 2.95 7.86 4.99
C GLU A 93 4.33 8.53 5.07
N VAL A 94 4.52 9.63 4.34
CA VAL A 94 5.75 10.42 4.37
C VAL A 94 6.00 11.05 5.74
N LEU A 95 4.95 11.49 6.45
CA LEU A 95 5.08 12.04 7.81
C LEU A 95 5.26 10.94 8.87
N ALA A 96 4.57 9.83 8.73
CA ALA A 96 4.66 8.70 9.65
C ALA A 96 6.05 8.08 9.61
N THR A 97 6.70 8.03 8.45
CA THR A 97 8.01 7.38 8.35
C THR A 97 9.12 7.99 9.23
N PRO A 98 9.44 9.30 9.17
CA PRO A 98 10.47 9.88 10.04
C PRO A 98 10.09 9.73 11.52
N PHE A 99 8.80 9.77 11.85
CA PHE A 99 8.30 9.52 13.20
C PHE A 99 8.56 8.06 13.64
N THR A 100 8.33 7.08 12.76
CA THR A 100 8.67 5.67 13.01
C THR A 100 10.17 5.49 13.21
N TYR A 101 11.02 6.12 12.38
CA TYR A 101 12.47 6.10 12.57
C TYR A 101 12.90 6.70 13.91
N TRP A 102 12.26 7.79 14.33
CA TRP A 102 12.54 8.43 15.61
C TRP A 102 12.16 7.54 16.80
N ILE A 103 10.97 6.91 16.77
CA ILE A 103 10.54 5.97 17.81
C ILE A 103 11.48 4.76 17.89
N ILE A 104 11.82 4.16 16.75
CA ILE A 104 12.74 3.01 16.71
C ILE A 104 14.10 3.40 17.29
N GLY A 105 14.63 4.57 16.92
CA GLY A 105 15.89 5.08 17.46
C GLY A 105 15.83 5.35 18.97
N TYR A 106 14.71 5.87 19.46
CA TYR A 106 14.48 6.08 20.90
C TYR A 106 14.40 4.75 21.66
N LEU A 107 13.72 3.74 21.11
CA LEU A 107 13.58 2.43 21.71
C LEU A 107 14.91 1.65 21.71
N LYS A 108 15.67 1.68 20.61
CA LYS A 108 17.01 1.09 20.51
C LYS A 108 17.99 1.67 21.53
N ARG A 109 17.95 3.00 21.74
CA ARG A 109 18.78 3.67 22.77
C ARG A 109 18.40 3.27 24.20
N LYS A 110 17.13 2.89 24.42
CA LYS A 110 16.63 2.43 25.72
C LYS A 110 16.96 0.97 26.00
N GLU A 111 16.99 0.12 24.96
CA GLU A 111 17.22 -1.33 25.12
C GLU A 111 18.68 -1.78 24.97
N ASN A 112 19.61 -0.92 24.51
CA ASN A 112 21.04 -1.24 24.37
C ASN A 112 21.35 -2.48 23.49
N GLU A 113 20.38 -2.92 22.70
CA GLU A 113 20.50 -4.04 21.76
C GLU A 113 20.59 -3.46 20.35
N ASP A 114 21.83 -3.26 19.89
CA ASP A 114 22.12 -2.74 18.56
C ASP A 114 22.14 -3.90 17.54
N TYR A 115 21.04 -4.65 17.46
CA TYR A 115 20.83 -5.60 16.38
C TYR A 115 20.40 -4.83 15.12
N TYR A 116 21.39 -4.27 14.42
CA TYR A 116 21.24 -4.07 12.99
C TYR A 116 21.49 -5.42 12.33
N ASP A 117 20.42 -6.11 11.95
CA ASP A 117 20.54 -7.28 11.09
C ASP A 117 20.88 -6.80 9.66
N THR A 118 22.13 -6.39 9.47
CA THR A 118 22.68 -5.98 8.17
C THR A 118 22.92 -7.17 7.24
N ASN A 119 22.60 -8.39 7.69
CA ASN A 119 22.81 -9.65 6.98
C ASN A 119 21.53 -10.52 6.91
N THR A 120 20.35 -9.92 7.02
CA THR A 120 19.12 -10.72 6.90
C THR A 120 18.83 -10.99 5.42
N ASN A 121 19.20 -12.19 5.02
CA ASN A 121 18.78 -12.76 3.76
C ASN A 121 17.30 -13.18 3.86
N PHE A 122 16.38 -12.24 3.64
CA PHE A 122 14.92 -12.49 3.64
C PHE A 122 14.46 -13.26 2.39
N THR A 123 14.98 -14.46 2.17
CA THR A 123 14.49 -15.41 1.17
C THR A 123 13.39 -16.27 1.82
N PRO A 124 12.18 -16.37 1.26
CA PRO A 124 11.05 -17.07 1.90
C PRO A 124 11.19 -18.62 1.96
N PHE A 125 12.34 -19.17 1.55
CA PHE A 125 12.55 -20.61 1.37
C PHE A 125 13.71 -21.21 2.16
N GLN A 126 14.31 -20.49 3.11
CA GLN A 126 15.32 -21.08 4.00
C GLN A 126 14.78 -21.23 5.41
N LEU A 127 14.14 -22.38 5.66
CA LEU A 127 14.03 -22.95 7.00
C LEU A 127 15.42 -23.47 7.36
N LYS A 128 16.19 -22.71 8.16
CA LYS A 128 17.28 -23.32 8.93
C LYS A 128 16.62 -24.20 9.98
N VAL A 129 16.60 -25.50 9.71
CA VAL A 129 16.45 -26.52 10.74
C VAL A 129 17.82 -26.63 11.40
N ASP A 130 18.03 -25.88 12.48
CA ASP A 130 19.15 -26.16 13.37
C ASP A 130 18.87 -27.50 14.07
N ARG A 131 19.86 -28.38 14.04
CA ARG A 131 19.81 -29.74 14.61
C ARG A 131 19.70 -29.72 16.13
#